data_AF-A0A356W699-F1
#
_entry.id   AF-A0A356W699-F1
#
_cell.length_a   1.000
_cell.length_b   1.000
_cell.length_c   1.000
_cell.angle_alpha   90.00
_cell.angle_beta   90.00
_cell.angle_gamma   90.00
#
_symmetry.space_group_name_H-M   'P 1'
#
loop_
_entity.id
_entity.type
_entity.pdbx_description
1 polymer ?
#
loop_
_entity_poly.entity_id
_entity_poly.type
_entity_poly.pdbx_seq_one_letter_code
_entity_poly.pdbx_strand_id
1 'polypeptide(L)'
;FTKEEWKMRVETKKILDPAIELTATCVRVPVFVGHSEAVNVELAGPMSAKQAKEILRESPGIMLVDDPKEELYITPKECVGEWATYISRVRVDPTVENGLAFWCVSDNLRKGAALNAVQIAEELLNRGILKPEKQPVVTN
;
A
#
# COMPACT_ATOMS: atom_id res chain seq x y z
N PHE A 1 17.24 -13.21 -6.67
CA PHE A 1 16.23 -12.14 -6.66
C PHE A 1 16.49 -11.18 -7.81
N THR A 2 15.43 -10.68 -8.43
CA THR A 2 15.47 -9.59 -9.41
C THR A 2 15.68 -8.24 -8.70
N LYS A 3 15.92 -7.17 -9.47
CA LYS A 3 16.01 -5.81 -8.91
C LYS A 3 14.74 -5.40 -8.19
N GLU A 4 13.57 -5.81 -8.70
CA GLU A 4 12.29 -5.43 -8.11
C GLU A 4 12.05 -6.14 -6.77
N GLU A 5 12.37 -7.42 -6.69
CA GLU A 5 12.32 -8.20 -5.43
C GLU A 5 13.30 -7.65 -4.39
N TRP A 6 14.50 -7.23 -4.83
CA TRP A 6 15.47 -6.58 -3.95
C TRP A 6 14.96 -5.22 -3.43
N LYS A 7 14.35 -4.39 -4.29
CA LYS A 7 13.77 -3.10 -3.90
C LYS A 7 12.70 -3.27 -2.82
N MET A 8 11.76 -4.19 -3.01
CA MET A 8 10.70 -4.48 -2.04
C MET A 8 11.28 -4.69 -0.63
N ARG A 9 12.39 -5.41 -0.51
CA ARG A 9 13.07 -5.67 0.76
C ARG A 9 13.73 -4.41 1.33
N VAL A 10 14.58 -3.74 0.57
CA VAL A 10 15.38 -2.61 1.09
C VAL A 10 14.54 -1.36 1.35
N GLU A 11 13.51 -1.12 0.55
CA GLU A 11 12.59 0.01 0.71
C GLU A 11 11.68 -0.21 1.92
N THR A 12 11.12 -1.42 2.12
CA THR A 12 10.35 -1.76 3.32
C THR A 12 11.17 -1.54 4.60
N LYS A 13 12.41 -2.04 4.63
CA LYS A 13 13.31 -1.84 5.77
C LYS A 13 13.63 -0.36 6.03
N LYS A 14 13.74 0.45 4.98
CA LYS A 14 14.03 1.89 5.09
C LYS A 14 12.81 2.70 5.53
N ILE A 15 11.61 2.33 5.06
CA ILE A 15 10.37 3.08 5.30
C ILE A 15 9.74 2.73 6.64
N LEU A 16 9.71 1.44 7.00
CA LEU A 16 9.00 0.95 8.18
C LEU A 16 9.94 0.62 9.32
N ASP A 17 10.73 -0.46 9.18
CA ASP A 17 11.63 -0.92 10.24
C ASP A 17 12.74 -1.81 9.66
N PRO A 18 14.03 -1.55 9.95
CA PRO A 18 15.15 -2.35 9.48
C PRO A 18 15.14 -3.81 9.95
N ALA A 19 14.40 -4.15 11.01
CA ALA A 19 14.26 -5.51 11.52
C ALA A 19 13.30 -6.39 10.70
N ILE A 20 12.45 -5.81 9.85
CA ILE A 20 11.51 -6.58 9.03
C ILE A 20 12.27 -7.41 8.01
N GLU A 21 12.13 -8.74 8.08
CA GLU A 21 12.58 -9.64 7.03
C GLU A 21 11.48 -9.81 5.97
N LEU A 22 11.88 -9.75 4.71
CA LEU A 22 10.96 -9.79 3.57
C LEU A 22 11.59 -10.56 2.43
N THR A 23 10.79 -11.46 1.85
CA THR A 23 11.03 -12.07 0.55
C THR A 23 9.86 -11.73 -0.37
N ALA A 24 10.15 -11.56 -1.66
CA ALA A 24 9.14 -11.29 -2.68
C ALA A 24 9.47 -12.08 -3.94
N THR A 25 8.42 -12.47 -4.66
CA THR A 25 8.50 -12.99 -6.02
C THR A 25 7.72 -12.04 -6.92
N CYS A 26 8.41 -11.33 -7.82
CA CYS A 26 7.79 -10.30 -8.64
C CYS A 26 7.55 -10.82 -10.06
N VAL A 27 6.27 -10.95 -10.43
CA VAL A 27 5.86 -11.51 -11.73
C VAL A 27 5.03 -10.50 -12.51
N ARG A 28 5.28 -10.40 -13.82
CA ARG A 28 4.42 -9.64 -14.74
C ARG A 28 3.31 -10.54 -15.26
N VAL A 29 2.08 -10.07 -15.15
CA VAL A 29 0.87 -10.72 -15.70
C VAL A 29 0.22 -9.81 -16.75
N PRO A 30 -0.68 -10.30 -17.62
CA PRO A 30 -1.31 -9.51 -18.68
C PRO A 30 -2.40 -8.57 -18.13
N VAL A 31 -2.00 -7.66 -17.23
CA VAL A 31 -2.82 -6.60 -16.62
C VAL A 31 -2.14 -5.28 -16.95
N PHE A 32 -2.90 -4.34 -17.54
CA PHE A 32 -2.34 -3.09 -18.04
C PHE A 32 -1.97 -2.09 -16.92
N VAL A 33 -2.90 -1.89 -15.99
CA VAL A 33 -2.76 -1.05 -14.79
C VAL A 33 -3.43 -1.77 -13.63
N GLY A 34 -2.91 -1.56 -12.43
CA GLY A 34 -3.33 -2.23 -11.21
C GLY A 34 -2.29 -3.29 -10.83
N HIS A 35 -1.48 -2.99 -9.82
CA HIS A 35 -0.64 -4.01 -9.19
C HIS A 35 -1.45 -4.73 -8.12
N SER A 36 -1.11 -5.99 -7.92
CA SER A 36 -1.78 -6.83 -6.94
C SER A 36 -0.81 -7.74 -6.24
N GLU A 37 -0.99 -7.89 -4.94
CA GLU A 37 -0.07 -8.58 -4.06
C GLU A 37 -0.86 -9.51 -3.14
N ALA A 38 -0.52 -10.79 -3.17
CA ALA A 38 -0.87 -11.72 -2.11
C ALA A 38 0.19 -11.58 -1.02
N VAL A 39 -0.22 -11.07 0.14
CA VAL A 39 0.69 -10.72 1.22
C VAL A 39 0.43 -11.61 2.42
N ASN A 40 1.49 -12.21 2.95
CA ASN A 40 1.50 -12.91 4.23
C ASN A 40 2.49 -12.19 5.15
N VAL A 41 2.08 -11.95 6.39
CA VAL A 41 2.91 -11.31 7.42
C VAL A 41 2.86 -12.13 8.71
N GLU A 42 3.98 -12.18 9.40
CA GLU A 42 4.11 -12.64 10.78
C GLU A 42 4.17 -11.41 11.70
N LEU A 43 3.29 -11.34 12.69
CA LEU A 43 3.20 -10.20 13.60
C LEU A 43 3.97 -10.47 14.90
N ALA A 44 4.42 -9.41 15.57
CA ALA A 44 5.11 -9.51 16.87
C ALA A 44 4.24 -10.08 18.00
N GLY A 45 2.91 -10.12 17.81
CA GLY A 45 1.96 -10.70 18.74
C GLY A 45 0.64 -11.08 18.05
N PRO A 46 -0.22 -11.83 18.74
CA PRO A 46 -1.43 -12.36 18.14
C PRO A 46 -2.42 -11.24 17.79
N MET A 47 -3.01 -11.34 16.60
CA MET A 47 -4.05 -10.43 16.13
C MET A 47 -5.15 -11.22 15.43
N SER A 48 -6.41 -10.97 15.81
CA SER A 48 -7.53 -11.55 15.08
C SER A 48 -7.74 -10.83 13.75
N ALA A 49 -8.28 -11.55 12.75
CA ALA A 49 -8.67 -10.93 11.48
C ALA A 49 -9.69 -9.79 11.67
N LYS A 50 -10.55 -9.85 12.70
CA LYS A 50 -11.49 -8.78 13.02
C LYS A 50 -10.75 -7.49 13.43
N GLN A 51 -9.81 -7.60 14.36
CA GLN A 51 -8.98 -6.46 14.80
C GLN A 51 -8.17 -5.89 13.64
N ALA A 52 -7.56 -6.75 12.81
CA ALA A 52 -6.84 -6.31 11.63
C ALA A 52 -7.74 -5.51 10.67
N LYS A 53 -8.96 -5.98 10.40
CA LYS A 53 -9.93 -5.28 9.56
C LYS A 53 -10.36 -3.93 10.16
N GLU A 54 -10.52 -3.82 11.47
CA GLU A 54 -10.84 -2.55 12.14
C GLU A 54 -9.71 -1.52 11.94
N ILE A 55 -8.46 -1.90 12.20
CA ILE A 55 -7.28 -1.04 11.97
C ILE A 55 -7.19 -0.62 10.50
N LEU A 56 -7.36 -1.57 9.57
CA LEU A 56 -7.28 -1.30 8.14
C LEU A 56 -8.37 -0.35 7.65
N ARG A 57 -9.59 -0.41 8.21
CA ARG A 57 -10.68 0.53 7.87
C ARG A 57 -10.39 1.96 8.30
N GLU A 58 -9.68 2.14 9.42
CA GLU A 58 -9.36 3.46 9.97
C GLU A 58 -8.05 4.03 9.40
N SER A 59 -7.28 3.22 8.69
CA SER A 59 -5.97 3.59 8.14
C SER A 59 -6.12 4.54 6.93
N PRO A 60 -5.53 5.75 6.97
CA PRO A 60 -5.65 6.71 5.88
C PRO A 60 -5.13 6.18 4.54
N GLY A 61 -5.94 6.36 3.48
CA GLY A 61 -5.61 5.93 2.12
C GLY A 61 -5.87 4.43 1.85
N ILE A 62 -6.28 3.66 2.84
CA ILE A 62 -6.71 2.27 2.69
C ILE A 62 -8.24 2.21 2.56
N MET A 63 -8.73 1.37 1.65
CA MET A 63 -10.14 1.00 1.54
C MET A 63 -10.28 -0.51 1.73
N LEU A 64 -10.93 -0.94 2.81
CA LEU A 64 -11.17 -2.36 3.06
C LEU A 64 -12.42 -2.82 2.31
N VAL A 65 -12.25 -3.77 1.39
CA VAL A 65 -13.34 -4.47 0.69
C VAL A 65 -13.19 -5.95 0.97
N ASP A 66 -13.93 -6.45 1.97
CA ASP A 66 -13.70 -7.80 2.48
C ASP A 66 -14.97 -8.40 3.10
N ASP A 67 -15.84 -8.92 2.24
CA ASP A 67 -16.96 -9.79 2.62
C ASP A 67 -16.85 -11.14 1.90
N PRO A 68 -16.30 -12.17 2.55
CA PRO A 68 -16.17 -13.49 1.96
C PRO A 68 -17.50 -14.19 1.64
N LYS A 69 -18.62 -13.81 2.30
CA LYS A 69 -19.91 -14.45 2.06
C LYS A 69 -20.51 -14.02 0.71
N GLU A 70 -20.28 -12.76 0.37
CA GLU A 70 -20.71 -12.14 -0.90
C GLU A 70 -19.58 -12.17 -1.95
N GLU A 71 -18.51 -12.93 -1.69
CA GLU A 71 -17.32 -13.03 -2.53
C GLU A 71 -16.70 -11.67 -2.92
N LEU A 72 -16.79 -10.67 -2.04
CA LEU A 72 -16.30 -9.33 -2.30
C LEU A 72 -14.78 -9.24 -2.09
N TYR A 73 -14.08 -8.92 -3.17
CA TYR A 73 -12.67 -8.55 -3.20
C TYR A 73 -12.41 -7.65 -4.41
N ILE A 74 -11.37 -6.82 -4.33
CA ILE A 74 -11.01 -5.93 -5.42
C ILE A 74 -10.01 -6.59 -6.36
N THR A 75 -10.28 -6.51 -7.65
CA THR A 75 -9.38 -6.93 -8.73
C THR A 75 -8.60 -5.72 -9.25
N PRO A 76 -7.43 -5.93 -9.89
CA PRO A 76 -6.68 -4.82 -10.49
C PRO A 76 -7.46 -4.06 -11.57
N LYS A 77 -8.49 -4.67 -12.19
CA LYS A 77 -9.37 -3.97 -13.14
C LYS A 77 -10.20 -2.87 -12.44
N GLU A 78 -10.67 -3.13 -11.23
CA GLU A 78 -11.57 -2.24 -10.50
C GLU A 78 -10.84 -1.08 -9.82
N CYS A 79 -9.54 -1.22 -9.55
CA CYS A 79 -8.76 -0.15 -8.92
C CYS A 79 -8.25 0.91 -9.92
N VAL A 80 -8.31 0.66 -11.23
CA VAL A 80 -7.81 1.60 -12.23
C VAL A 80 -8.65 2.87 -12.19
N GLY A 81 -8.04 4.03 -11.98
CA GLY A 81 -8.83 5.25 -11.77
C GLY A 81 -8.75 5.78 -10.35
N GLU A 82 -8.56 4.87 -9.41
CA GLU A 82 -8.82 5.13 -8.00
C GLU A 82 -7.57 5.63 -7.26
N TRP A 83 -7.82 6.32 -6.16
CA TRP A 83 -6.78 6.96 -5.34
C TRP A 83 -6.36 6.10 -4.14
N ALA A 84 -7.18 5.12 -3.77
CA ALA A 84 -6.99 4.28 -2.60
C ALA A 84 -6.10 3.06 -2.87
N THR A 85 -5.53 2.51 -1.79
CA THR A 85 -5.03 1.15 -1.76
C THR A 85 -6.11 0.24 -1.18
N TYR A 86 -6.52 -0.76 -1.95
CA TYR A 86 -7.58 -1.67 -1.55
C TYR A 86 -6.99 -2.89 -0.86
N ILE A 87 -7.60 -3.25 0.27
CA ILE A 87 -7.26 -4.47 1.00
C ILE A 87 -8.50 -5.38 1.03
N SER A 88 -8.30 -6.66 0.73
CA SER A 88 -9.33 -7.69 0.71
C SER A 88 -8.82 -8.99 1.32
N ARG A 89 -9.72 -9.95 1.55
CA ARG A 89 -9.38 -11.34 1.93
C ARG A 89 -8.55 -11.45 3.20
N VAL A 90 -8.77 -10.56 4.17
CA VAL A 90 -8.01 -10.50 5.42
C VAL A 90 -8.39 -11.69 6.30
N ARG A 91 -7.40 -12.51 6.63
CA ARG A 91 -7.57 -13.74 7.42
C ARG A 91 -6.32 -14.05 8.24
N VAL A 92 -6.51 -14.77 9.34
CA VAL A 92 -5.40 -15.36 10.10
C VAL A 92 -4.82 -16.52 9.28
N ASP A 93 -3.49 -16.60 9.22
CA ASP A 93 -2.78 -17.74 8.66
C ASP A 93 -2.52 -18.76 9.79
N PRO A 94 -3.14 -19.94 9.78
CA PRO A 94 -2.95 -20.92 10.84
C PRO A 94 -1.62 -21.67 10.75
N THR A 95 -0.83 -21.44 9.71
CA THR A 95 0.45 -22.14 9.47
C THR A 95 1.66 -21.38 10.00
N VAL A 96 1.48 -20.11 10.40
CA VAL A 96 2.52 -19.22 10.89
C VAL A 96 2.09 -18.65 12.23
N GLU A 97 2.98 -18.64 13.23
CA GLU A 97 2.68 -18.03 14.52
C GLU A 97 2.35 -16.54 14.32
N ASN A 98 1.26 -16.05 14.90
CA ASN A 98 0.78 -14.68 14.70
C ASN A 98 0.63 -14.27 13.22
N GLY A 99 0.35 -15.24 12.34
CA GLY A 99 0.26 -15.03 10.90
C GLY A 99 -1.02 -14.33 10.45
N LEU A 100 -0.90 -13.40 9.51
CA LEU A 100 -2.02 -12.76 8.81
C LEU A 100 -1.77 -12.79 7.31
N ALA A 101 -2.80 -13.04 6.52
CA ALA A 101 -2.75 -12.99 5.06
C ALA A 101 -3.85 -12.09 4.50
N PHE A 102 -3.53 -11.34 3.46
CA PHE A 102 -4.45 -10.44 2.78
C PHE A 102 -4.09 -10.24 1.31
N TRP A 103 -5.01 -9.64 0.57
CA TRP A 103 -4.88 -9.27 -0.83
C TRP A 103 -4.82 -7.74 -0.91
N CYS A 104 -3.78 -7.21 -1.57
CA CYS A 104 -3.56 -5.78 -1.73
C CYS A 104 -3.61 -5.41 -3.21
N VAL A 105 -4.36 -4.36 -3.56
CA VAL A 105 -4.49 -3.89 -4.95
C VAL A 105 -4.48 -2.36 -5.00
N SER A 106 -3.75 -1.79 -5.95
CA SER A 106 -3.80 -0.34 -6.20
C SER A 106 -3.36 0.02 -7.61
N ASP A 107 -3.82 1.17 -8.09
CA ASP A 107 -3.37 1.77 -9.36
C ASP A 107 -1.90 2.19 -9.23
N ASN A 108 -1.03 1.45 -9.92
CA ASN A 108 0.42 1.62 -9.87
C ASN A 108 0.91 2.90 -10.56
N LEU A 109 0.09 3.57 -11.38
CA LEU A 109 0.43 4.87 -11.98
C LEU A 109 0.00 6.03 -11.08
N ARG A 110 -1.04 5.84 -10.26
CA ARG A 110 -1.49 6.80 -9.26
C ARG A 110 -0.78 6.60 -7.92
N LYS A 111 -1.34 5.79 -7.02
CA LYS A 111 -0.82 5.63 -5.66
C LYS A 111 0.59 5.02 -5.68
N GLY A 112 0.89 4.19 -6.68
CA GLY A 112 2.26 3.67 -6.90
C GLY A 112 3.27 4.68 -7.46
N ALA A 113 2.83 5.85 -7.95
CA ALA A 113 3.71 6.85 -8.54
C ALA A 113 3.20 8.29 -8.38
N ALA A 114 2.36 8.77 -9.31
CA ALA A 114 2.06 10.20 -9.44
C ALA A 114 1.33 10.79 -8.23
N LEU A 115 0.31 10.09 -7.70
CA LEU A 115 -0.44 10.57 -6.53
C LEU A 115 0.47 10.63 -5.30
N ASN A 116 1.32 9.62 -5.10
CA ASN A 116 2.22 9.60 -3.96
C ASN A 116 3.22 10.76 -4.00
N ALA A 117 3.73 11.12 -5.19
CA ALA A 117 4.59 12.28 -5.37
C ALA A 117 3.88 13.60 -5.03
N VAL A 118 2.63 13.77 -5.47
CA VAL A 118 1.82 14.95 -5.15
C VAL A 118 1.53 15.02 -3.64
N GLN A 119 1.14 13.91 -3.02
CA GLN A 119 0.87 13.86 -1.58
C GLN A 119 2.11 14.18 -0.74
N ILE A 120 3.30 13.76 -1.18
CA ILE A 120 4.55 14.17 -0.54
C ILE A 120 4.74 15.69 -0.67
N ALA A 121 4.51 16.28 -1.84
CA ALA A 121 4.64 17.73 -2.02
C ALA A 121 3.63 18.52 -1.17
N GLU A 122 2.38 18.07 -1.11
CA GLU A 122 1.34 18.63 -0.24
C GLU A 122 1.75 18.55 1.24
N GLU A 123 2.28 17.40 1.68
CA GLU A 123 2.74 17.24 3.06
C GLU A 123 3.94 18.15 3.39
N LEU A 124 4.88 18.32 2.45
CA LEU A 124 6.00 19.26 2.62
C LEU A 124 5.54 20.72 2.72
N LEU A 125 4.50 21.10 1.97
CA LEU A 125 3.87 22.43 2.07
C LEU A 125 3.16 22.59 3.42
N ASN A 126 2.38 21.60 3.84
CA ASN A 126 1.65 21.62 5.12
C ASN A 126 2.60 21.72 6.32
N ARG A 127 3.77 21.08 6.23
CA ARG A 127 4.84 21.19 7.24
C ARG A 127 5.69 22.47 7.13
N GLY A 128 5.47 23.29 6.10
CA GLY A 128 6.24 24.51 5.83
C GLY A 128 7.70 24.26 5.43
N ILE A 129 8.03 23.04 5.00
CA ILE A 129 9.36 22.67 4.48
C ILE A 129 9.53 23.24 3.08
N LEU A 130 8.50 23.09 2.24
CA LEU A 130 8.43 23.76 0.94
C LEU A 130 7.71 25.10 1.14
N LYS A 131 8.28 26.19 0.61
CA LYS A 131 7.65 27.51 0.60
C LYS A 131 7.49 27.95 -0.85
N PRO A 132 6.31 28.44 -1.26
CA PRO A 132 6.17 29.01 -2.59
C PRO A 132 7.14 30.19 -2.73
N GLU A 133 7.89 30.23 -3.83
CA GLU A 133 8.68 31.41 -4.15
C GLU A 133 7.74 32.62 -4.27
N LYS A 134 8.16 33.76 -3.70
CA LYS A 134 7.45 35.01 -3.93
C LYS A 134 7.49 35.27 -5.43
N GLN A 135 6.33 35.48 -6.06
CA GLN A 135 6.29 35.93 -7.44
C GLN A 135 7.23 37.14 -7.60
N PRO A 136 8.11 37.17 -8.61
CA PRO A 136 8.91 38.34 -8.87
C PRO A 136 7.95 39.52 -9.05
N VAL A 137 8.15 40.56 -8.25
CA VAL A 137 7.40 41.81 -8.39
C VAL A 137 7.73 42.34 -9.78
N VAL A 138 6.76 42.26 -10.70
CA VAL A 138 6.87 42.88 -12.01
C VAL A 138 6.77 44.39 -11.78
N THR A 139 7.90 45.08 -11.74
CA THR A 139 7.95 46.54 -11.76
C THR A 139 7.75 46.99 -13.20
N ASN A 140 6.64 47.70 -13.46
CA ASN A 140 6.39 48.43 -14.71
C ASN A 140 7.33 49.62 -14.87
#